data_AF-A0A453KFR7-F1
#
_entry.id   AF-A0A453KFR7-F1
#
_cell.length_a   1.000
_cell.length_b   1.000
_cell.length_c   1.000
_cell.angle_alpha   90.00
_cell.angle_beta   90.00
_cell.angle_gamma   90.00
#
_symmetry.space_group_name_H-M   'P 1'
#
loop_
_entity.id
_entity.type
_entity.pdbx_description
1 polymer ?
#
loop_
_entity_poly.entity_id
_entity_poly.type
_entity_poly.pdbx_seq_one_letter_code
_entity_poly.pdbx_strand_id
1 'polypeptide(L)'
;MLEVTSTSMEVQLGADFAQLYRESSMCKDKDMVVKRLSVPVPGTTDLHFATRFPQKFREQFKACLWKQCLSYWRTPSYNLVRFVFITLSCIFFGALFWQQGNINHINDQQSLFTILGCMYGITLFAGINNCQSVMPFISMERSVVYRERFAGMYSPWAYSFAQVLLITLSFFRWIISLLHADVDLSFFWR
;
A
#
# COMPACT_ATOMS: atom_id res chain seq x y z
N MET A 1 -4.90 -21.71 25.85
CA MET A 1 -6.30 -22.19 25.82
C MET A 1 -6.49 -23.27 24.76
N LEU A 2 -6.04 -23.05 23.52
CA LEU A 2 -6.10 -24.07 22.45
C LEU A 2 -5.33 -25.37 22.77
N GLU A 3 -4.31 -25.34 23.63
CA GLU A 3 -3.57 -26.54 24.06
C GLU A 3 -4.38 -27.51 24.92
N VAL A 4 -5.44 -27.03 25.59
CA VAL A 4 -6.25 -27.84 26.54
C VAL A 4 -7.56 -28.32 25.89
N THR A 5 -8.06 -27.60 24.89
CA THR A 5 -9.30 -27.90 24.15
C THR A 5 -9.02 -28.22 22.68
N SER A 6 -7.87 -28.83 22.38
CA SER A 6 -7.55 -29.27 21.02
C SER A 6 -8.21 -30.60 20.70
N THR A 7 -8.41 -30.86 19.41
CA THR A 7 -8.94 -32.15 18.91
C THR A 7 -8.06 -33.33 19.30
N SER A 8 -6.74 -33.11 19.44
CA SER A 8 -5.82 -34.15 19.95
C SER A 8 -6.10 -34.52 21.40
N MET A 9 -6.54 -33.56 22.22
CA MET A 9 -6.85 -33.75 23.63
C MET A 9 -8.21 -34.44 23.81
N GLU A 10 -9.18 -34.15 22.94
CA GLU A 10 -10.48 -34.86 22.87
C GLU A 10 -10.30 -36.36 22.61
N VAL A 11 -9.43 -36.72 21.67
CA VAL A 11 -9.12 -38.13 21.36
C VAL A 11 -8.41 -38.82 22.52
N GLN A 12 -7.51 -38.12 23.21
CA GLN A 12 -6.77 -38.66 24.35
C GLN A 12 -7.66 -38.89 25.58
N LEU A 13 -8.63 -38.01 25.82
CA LEU A 13 -9.60 -38.12 26.92
C LEU A 13 -10.84 -38.95 26.55
N GLY A 14 -11.02 -39.30 25.27
CA GLY A 14 -12.18 -40.06 24.78
C GLY A 14 -13.50 -39.30 24.93
N ALA A 15 -13.46 -37.97 24.96
CA ALA A 15 -14.62 -37.12 25.20
C ALA A 15 -14.75 -36.04 24.12
N ASP A 16 -15.97 -35.85 23.62
CA ASP A 16 -16.31 -34.75 22.71
C ASP A 16 -16.67 -33.51 23.54
N PHE A 17 -15.81 -32.49 23.55
CA PHE A 17 -16.05 -31.28 24.35
C PHE A 17 -17.25 -30.48 23.84
N ALA A 18 -17.58 -30.55 22.54
CA ALA A 18 -18.73 -29.88 21.99
C ALA A 18 -20.04 -30.51 22.47
N GLN A 19 -20.10 -31.85 22.53
CA GLN A 19 -21.25 -32.55 23.10
C GLN A 19 -21.37 -32.32 24.61
N LEU A 20 -20.26 -32.40 25.34
CA LEU A 20 -20.22 -32.14 26.79
C LEU A 20 -20.71 -30.72 27.14
N TYR A 21 -20.30 -29.72 26.34
CA TYR A 21 -20.77 -28.35 26.52
C TYR A 21 -22.27 -28.23 26.25
N ARG A 22 -22.80 -28.84 25.18
CA ARG A 22 -24.24 -28.81 24.85
C ARG A 22 -25.11 -29.43 25.94
N GLU A 23 -24.65 -30.50 26.57
CA GLU A 23 -25.38 -31.17 27.64
C GLU A 23 -25.28 -30.44 28.99
N SER A 24 -24.27 -29.58 29.17
CA SER A 24 -24.06 -28.82 30.39
C SER A 24 -25.16 -27.80 30.69
N SER A 25 -25.37 -27.50 31.98
CA SER A 25 -26.25 -26.40 32.41
C SER A 25 -25.78 -25.05 31.88
N MET A 26 -24.47 -24.87 31.68
CA MET A 26 -23.88 -23.60 31.23
C MET A 26 -24.32 -23.22 29.81
N CYS A 27 -24.54 -24.20 28.93
CA CYS A 27 -25.10 -23.94 27.60
C CYS A 27 -26.55 -23.45 27.70
N LYS A 28 -27.38 -24.12 28.52
CA LYS A 28 -28.79 -23.73 28.75
C LYS A 28 -28.92 -22.32 29.34
N ASP A 29 -28.07 -21.99 30.32
CA ASP A 29 -28.05 -20.67 30.95
C ASP A 29 -27.64 -19.58 29.93
N LYS A 30 -26.64 -19.85 29.10
CA LYS A 30 -26.20 -18.92 28.04
C LYS A 30 -27.28 -18.72 26.98
N ASP A 31 -27.96 -19.77 26.54
CA ASP A 31 -29.07 -19.68 25.58
C ASP A 31 -30.23 -18.86 26.16
N MET A 32 -30.54 -19.03 27.43
CA MET A 32 -31.56 -18.23 28.12
C MET A 32 -31.18 -16.75 28.20
N VAL A 33 -29.91 -16.45 28.51
CA VAL A 33 -29.38 -15.08 28.53
C VAL A 33 -29.43 -14.45 27.13
N VAL A 34 -29.05 -15.18 26.08
CA VAL A 34 -29.11 -14.70 24.69
C VAL A 34 -30.56 -14.40 24.30
N LYS A 35 -31.50 -15.30 24.59
CA LYS A 35 -32.93 -15.10 24.28
C LYS A 35 -33.54 -13.91 25.03
N ARG A 36 -33.06 -13.64 26.26
CA ARG A 36 -33.47 -12.48 27.05
C ARG A 36 -32.90 -11.17 26.47
N LEU A 37 -31.65 -11.17 26.04
CA LEU A 37 -30.96 -9.99 25.50
C LEU A 37 -31.31 -9.70 24.03
N SER A 38 -31.79 -10.70 23.28
CA SER A 38 -32.21 -10.53 21.89
C SER A 38 -33.53 -9.78 21.74
N VAL A 39 -34.33 -9.69 22.81
CA VAL A 39 -35.57 -8.91 22.82
C VAL A 39 -35.23 -7.52 23.37
N PRO A 40 -35.37 -6.44 22.56
CA PRO A 40 -35.13 -5.09 23.04
C PRO A 40 -36.12 -4.72 24.15
N VAL A 41 -35.69 -3.86 25.07
CA VAL A 41 -36.54 -3.42 26.19
C VAL A 41 -37.76 -2.68 25.62
N PRO A 42 -38.99 -2.94 26.11
CA PRO A 42 -40.18 -2.27 25.62
C PRO A 42 -40.02 -0.74 25.69
N GLY A 43 -40.19 -0.06 24.55
CA GLY A 43 -39.98 1.41 24.43
C GLY A 43 -38.58 1.83 23.98
N THR A 44 -37.65 0.89 23.75
CA THR A 44 -36.36 1.17 23.11
C THR A 44 -36.41 0.80 21.63
N THR A 45 -35.83 1.64 20.78
CA THR A 45 -35.63 1.37 19.35
C THR A 45 -34.24 0.80 19.12
N ASP A 46 -34.10 -0.02 18.09
CA ASP A 46 -32.80 -0.56 17.69
C ASP A 46 -31.78 0.56 17.42
N LEU A 47 -30.52 0.27 17.72
CA LEU A 47 -29.41 1.19 17.49
C LEU A 47 -29.24 1.45 16.00
N HIS A 48 -29.76 2.59 15.53
CA HIS A 48 -29.68 2.98 14.13
C HIS A 48 -28.61 4.07 13.94
N PHE A 49 -27.57 3.74 13.17
CA PHE A 49 -26.57 4.73 12.75
C PHE A 49 -27.03 5.40 11.45
N ALA A 50 -27.24 6.71 11.49
CA ALA A 50 -27.68 7.48 10.31
C ALA A 50 -26.68 7.42 9.14
N THR A 51 -25.41 7.17 9.43
CA THR A 51 -24.34 7.07 8.42
C THR A 51 -23.38 5.94 8.78
N ARG A 52 -22.83 5.30 7.75
CA ARG A 52 -21.84 4.22 7.90
C ARG A 52 -20.52 4.70 8.53
N PHE A 53 -20.19 5.98 8.39
CA PHE A 53 -18.94 6.56 8.89
C PHE A 53 -19.23 7.80 9.76
N PRO A 54 -18.49 8.02 10.86
CA PRO A 54 -18.77 9.14 11.78
C PRO A 54 -18.52 10.54 11.21
N GLN A 55 -17.64 10.64 10.20
CA GLN A 55 -17.16 11.92 9.64
C GLN A 55 -17.49 12.07 8.16
N LYS A 56 -17.54 13.31 7.67
CA LYS A 56 -17.75 13.61 6.24
C LYS A 56 -16.58 13.11 5.40
N PHE A 57 -16.84 12.80 4.13
CA PHE A 57 -15.83 12.28 3.19
C PHE A 57 -14.58 13.17 3.06
N ARG A 58 -14.75 14.50 3.07
CA ARG A 58 -13.64 15.46 2.96
C ARG A 58 -12.67 15.38 4.14
N GLU A 59 -13.19 15.23 5.35
CA GLU A 59 -12.35 15.10 6.56
C GLU A 59 -11.63 13.75 6.58
N GLN A 60 -12.31 12.67 6.17
CA GLN A 60 -11.67 11.36 5.99
C GLN A 60 -10.53 11.43 4.98
N PHE A 61 -10.74 12.09 3.84
CA PHE A 61 -9.74 12.27 2.80
C PHE A 61 -8.55 13.09 3.29
N LYS A 62 -8.80 14.22 3.95
CA LYS A 62 -7.76 15.07 4.53
C LYS A 62 -6.92 14.31 5.57
N ALA A 63 -7.57 13.54 6.44
CA ALA A 63 -6.90 12.71 7.43
C ALA A 63 -6.05 11.60 6.79
N CYS A 64 -6.57 10.93 5.76
CA CYS A 64 -5.83 9.92 5.00
C CYS A 64 -4.61 10.53 4.30
N LEU A 65 -4.78 11.69 3.65
CA LEU A 65 -3.69 12.39 2.97
C LEU A 65 -2.61 12.83 3.96
N TRP A 66 -3.00 13.40 5.10
CA TRP A 66 -2.07 13.76 6.17
C TRP A 66 -1.28 12.56 6.66
N LYS A 67 -1.97 11.44 6.94
CA LYS A 67 -1.34 10.19 7.39
C LYS A 67 -0.33 9.68 6.37
N GLN A 68 -0.69 9.63 5.09
CA GLN A 68 0.20 9.15 4.03
C GLN A 68 1.38 10.09 3.83
N CYS A 69 1.17 11.41 3.84
CA CYS A 69 2.27 12.40 3.78
C CYS A 69 3.26 12.24 4.93
N LEU A 70 2.75 12.02 6.14
CA LEU A 70 3.58 11.80 7.32
C LEU A 70 4.33 10.47 7.26
N SER A 71 3.66 9.39 6.83
CA SER A 71 4.26 8.06 6.61
C SER A 71 5.41 8.13 5.61
N TYR A 72 5.19 8.83 4.49
CA TYR A 72 6.17 9.07 3.44
C TYR A 72 7.38 9.85 3.97
N TRP A 73 7.16 10.95 4.69
CA TRP A 73 8.26 11.77 5.25
C TRP A 73 9.06 11.07 6.34
N ARG A 74 8.42 10.21 7.15
CA ARG A 74 9.11 9.44 8.21
C ARG A 74 9.94 8.27 7.68
N THR A 75 9.83 7.94 6.39
CA THR A 75 10.53 6.82 5.77
C THR A 75 11.55 7.32 4.72
N PRO A 76 12.60 8.06 5.12
CA PRO A 76 13.58 8.62 4.19
C PRO A 76 14.45 7.54 3.51
N SER A 77 14.59 6.37 4.13
CA SER A 77 15.34 5.22 3.61
C SER A 77 14.81 4.75 2.25
N TYR A 78 13.49 4.74 2.08
CA TYR A 78 12.83 4.35 0.82
C TYR A 78 13.21 5.28 -0.33
N ASN A 79 13.17 6.60 -0.08
CA ASN A 79 13.52 7.60 -1.09
C ASN A 79 15.01 7.53 -1.44
N LEU A 80 15.88 7.40 -0.44
CA LEU A 80 17.32 7.32 -0.64
C LEU A 80 17.75 6.14 -1.53
N VAL A 81 17.24 4.94 -1.24
CA VAL A 81 17.57 3.74 -2.04
C VAL A 81 17.11 3.92 -3.49
N ARG A 82 15.94 4.50 -3.70
CA ARG A 82 15.42 4.79 -5.04
C ARG A 82 16.31 5.79 -5.80
N PHE A 83 16.76 6.86 -5.14
CA PHE A 83 17.68 7.82 -5.74
C PHE A 83 19.00 7.16 -6.16
N VAL A 84 19.64 6.43 -5.24
CA VAL A 84 20.92 5.76 -5.53
C VAL A 84 20.76 4.77 -6.68
N PHE A 85 19.70 3.96 -6.68
CA PHE A 85 19.46 2.99 -7.74
C PHE A 85 19.21 3.64 -9.11
N ILE A 86 18.43 4.72 -9.15
CA ILE A 86 18.18 5.47 -10.40
C ILE A 86 19.48 6.10 -10.90
N THR A 87 20.25 6.76 -10.04
CA THR A 87 21.53 7.37 -10.41
C THR A 87 22.51 6.34 -10.97
N LEU A 88 22.68 5.19 -10.31
CA LEU A 88 23.54 4.11 -10.79
C LEU A 88 23.05 3.52 -12.12
N SER A 89 21.74 3.32 -12.27
CA SER A 89 21.15 2.83 -13.51
C SER A 89 21.35 3.81 -14.67
N CYS A 90 21.17 5.11 -14.43
CA CYS A 90 21.42 6.15 -15.42
C CYS A 90 22.88 6.17 -15.87
N ILE A 91 23.84 6.05 -14.94
CA ILE A 91 25.27 5.98 -15.27
C ILE A 91 25.56 4.72 -16.10
N PHE A 92 25.01 3.57 -15.70
CA PHE A 92 25.20 2.30 -16.40
C PHE A 92 24.67 2.34 -17.84
N PHE A 93 23.43 2.79 -18.04
CA PHE A 93 22.86 2.94 -19.40
C PHE A 93 23.53 4.05 -20.20
N GLY A 94 23.94 5.14 -19.55
CA GLY A 94 24.70 6.22 -20.18
C GLY A 94 26.06 5.76 -20.69
N ALA A 95 26.75 4.89 -19.94
CA ALA A 95 28.00 4.26 -20.37
C ALA A 95 27.78 3.22 -21.48
N LEU A 96 26.72 2.41 -21.38
CA LEU A 96 26.39 1.38 -22.38
C LEU A 96 26.07 1.94 -23.76
N PHE A 97 25.37 3.07 -23.81
CA PHE A 97 24.95 3.71 -25.06
C PHE A 97 25.77 4.95 -25.41
N TRP A 98 26.94 5.08 -24.78
CA TRP A 98 27.88 6.15 -25.06
C TRP A 98 28.27 6.13 -26.55
N GLN A 99 28.12 7.27 -27.23
CA GLN A 99 28.39 7.45 -28.67
C GLN A 99 27.47 6.72 -29.66
N GLN A 100 26.46 5.97 -29.22
CA GLN A 100 25.55 5.25 -30.11
C GLN A 100 24.60 6.16 -30.93
N GLY A 101 24.46 7.43 -30.53
CA GLY A 101 23.61 8.45 -31.19
C GLY A 101 24.35 9.36 -32.19
N ASN A 102 25.57 9.03 -32.60
CA ASN A 102 26.35 9.91 -33.48
C ASN A 102 25.73 9.97 -34.89
N ILE A 103 25.26 11.16 -35.30
CA ILE A 103 24.47 11.41 -36.51
C ILE A 103 25.17 10.95 -37.80
N ASN A 104 26.51 10.93 -37.79
CA ASN A 104 27.32 10.52 -38.95
C ASN A 104 27.25 9.01 -39.25
N HIS A 105 26.80 8.17 -38.31
CA HIS A 105 26.64 6.71 -38.46
C HIS A 105 25.17 6.26 -38.57
N ILE A 106 24.22 7.20 -38.53
CA ILE A 106 22.76 6.91 -38.47
C ILE A 106 22.14 6.53 -39.84
N ASN A 107 22.90 6.59 -40.93
CA ASN A 107 22.37 6.30 -42.27
C ASN A 107 22.08 4.79 -42.52
N ASP A 108 22.32 3.94 -41.52
CA ASP A 108 22.08 2.51 -41.58
C ASP A 108 20.82 2.10 -40.81
N GLN A 109 19.94 1.33 -41.47
CA GLN A 109 18.66 0.88 -40.92
C GLN A 109 18.85 0.08 -39.62
N GLN A 110 19.96 -0.68 -39.50
CA GLN A 110 20.28 -1.47 -38.31
C GLN A 110 20.60 -0.60 -37.08
N SER A 111 21.24 0.56 -37.29
CA SER A 111 21.53 1.51 -36.20
C SER A 111 20.26 2.13 -35.62
N LEU A 112 19.26 2.42 -36.47
CA LEU A 112 17.95 2.91 -36.04
C LEU A 112 17.18 1.87 -35.20
N PHE A 113 17.14 0.61 -35.66
CA PHE A 113 16.52 -0.47 -34.87
C PHE A 113 17.20 -0.68 -33.52
N THR A 114 18.53 -0.55 -33.49
CA THR A 114 19.30 -0.64 -32.24
C THR A 114 18.90 0.47 -31.27
N ILE A 115 18.87 1.74 -31.71
CA ILE A 115 18.48 2.88 -30.86
C ILE A 115 17.05 2.71 -30.32
N LEU A 116 16.09 2.31 -31.17
CA LEU A 116 14.72 2.06 -30.75
C LEU A 116 14.63 0.92 -29.72
N GLY A 117 15.40 -0.15 -29.91
CA GLY A 117 15.52 -1.25 -28.95
C GLY A 117 16.10 -0.80 -27.61
N CYS A 118 17.11 0.06 -27.62
CA CYS A 118 17.72 0.65 -26.42
C CYS A 118 16.72 1.54 -25.66
N MET A 119 16.00 2.42 -26.36
CA MET A 119 14.96 3.26 -25.75
C MET A 119 13.85 2.43 -25.10
N TYR A 120 13.40 1.37 -25.79
CA TYR A 120 12.40 0.44 -25.27
C TYR A 120 12.92 -0.29 -24.03
N GLY A 121 14.14 -0.82 -24.07
CA GLY A 121 14.78 -1.53 -22.97
C GLY A 121 14.96 -0.67 -21.72
N ILE A 122 15.44 0.57 -21.88
CA ILE A 122 15.58 1.54 -20.78
C ILE A 122 14.21 1.84 -20.16
N THR A 123 13.20 2.11 -21.00
CA THR A 123 11.85 2.45 -20.53
C THR A 123 11.23 1.31 -19.73
N LEU A 124 11.33 0.09 -20.22
CA LEU A 124 10.82 -1.09 -19.51
C LEU A 124 11.58 -1.33 -18.20
N PHE A 125 12.92 -1.31 -18.24
CA PHE A 125 13.74 -1.54 -17.07
C PHE A 125 13.46 -0.51 -15.98
N ALA A 126 13.41 0.77 -16.34
CA ALA A 126 13.06 1.84 -15.40
C ALA A 126 11.64 1.65 -14.83
N GLY A 127 10.66 1.32 -15.67
CA GLY A 127 9.28 1.07 -15.23
C GLY A 127 9.18 -0.06 -14.20
N ILE A 128 9.77 -1.21 -14.51
CA ILE A 128 9.74 -2.40 -13.64
C ILE A 128 10.41 -2.12 -12.29
N ASN A 129 11.60 -1.53 -12.29
CA ASN A 129 12.33 -1.25 -11.05
C ASN A 129 11.60 -0.23 -10.17
N ASN A 130 10.98 0.79 -10.76
CA ASN A 130 10.16 1.73 -10.01
C ASN A 130 8.95 1.03 -9.36
N CYS A 131 8.25 0.14 -10.07
CA CYS A 131 7.14 -0.63 -9.51
C CYS A 131 7.58 -1.58 -8.38
N GLN A 132 8.70 -2.28 -8.54
CA GLN A 132 9.22 -3.19 -7.51
C GLN A 132 9.59 -2.46 -6.22
N SER A 133 10.14 -1.25 -6.31
CA SER A 133 10.51 -0.45 -5.13
C SER A 133 9.30 -0.12 -4.24
N VAL A 134 8.14 0.14 -4.83
CA VAL A 134 6.91 0.54 -4.10
C VAL A 134 6.22 -0.65 -3.42
N MET A 135 6.37 -1.86 -3.98
CA MET A 135 5.66 -3.06 -3.56
C MET A 135 5.82 -3.44 -2.06
N PRO A 136 7.04 -3.45 -1.46
CA PRO A 136 7.20 -3.76 -0.03
C PRO A 136 6.55 -2.71 0.87
N PHE A 137 6.58 -1.43 0.48
CA PHE A 137 5.95 -0.36 1.23
C PHE A 137 4.43 -0.51 1.29
N ILE A 138 3.79 -0.76 0.13
CA ILE A 138 2.35 -1.05 0.06
C ILE A 138 2.01 -2.30 0.89
N SER A 139 2.86 -3.33 0.87
CA SER A 139 2.62 -4.56 1.60
C SER A 139 2.49 -4.32 3.12
N MET A 140 3.37 -3.49 3.68
CA MET A 140 3.33 -3.12 5.09
C MET A 140 2.09 -2.29 5.43
N GLU A 141 1.77 -1.26 4.64
CA GLU A 141 0.61 -0.40 4.89
C GLU A 141 -0.73 -1.15 4.76
N ARG A 142 -0.79 -2.17 3.89
CA ARG A 142 -1.98 -2.98 3.67
C ARG A 142 -2.54 -3.59 4.96
N SER A 143 -1.68 -4.10 5.83
CA SER A 143 -2.08 -4.71 7.11
C SER A 143 -2.80 -3.69 8.01
N VAL A 144 -2.29 -2.46 8.06
CA VAL A 144 -2.84 -1.35 8.84
C VAL A 144 -4.18 -0.90 8.25
N VAL A 145 -4.26 -0.76 6.92
CA VAL A 145 -5.49 -0.38 6.21
C VAL A 145 -6.61 -1.38 6.47
N TYR A 146 -6.31 -2.68 6.46
CA TYR A 146 -7.33 -3.68 6.76
C TYR A 146 -7.85 -3.53 8.19
N ARG A 147 -6.96 -3.37 9.17
CA ARG A 147 -7.37 -3.15 10.57
C ARG A 147 -8.26 -1.91 10.74
N GLU A 148 -7.88 -0.80 10.12
CA GLU A 148 -8.64 0.47 10.18
C GLU A 148 -9.99 0.38 9.45
N ARG A 149 -10.05 -0.40 8.38
CA ARG A 149 -11.29 -0.66 7.63
C ARG A 149 -12.26 -1.52 8.43
N PHE A 150 -11.79 -2.53 9.15
CA PHE A 150 -12.63 -3.34 10.03
C PHE A 150 -13.17 -2.52 11.21
N ALA A 151 -12.40 -1.55 11.70
CA ALA A 151 -12.85 -0.60 12.71
C ALA A 151 -13.84 0.47 12.17
N GLY A 152 -14.10 0.51 10.85
CA GLY A 152 -15.04 1.47 10.26
C GLY A 152 -14.57 2.92 10.27
N MET A 153 -13.25 3.18 10.29
CA MET A 153 -12.71 4.54 10.45
C MET A 153 -12.92 5.45 9.24
N TYR A 154 -12.77 4.92 8.02
CA TYR A 154 -12.89 5.70 6.78
C TYR A 154 -13.32 4.86 5.57
N SER A 155 -13.80 5.52 4.53
CA SER A 155 -14.19 4.91 3.24
C SER A 155 -12.96 4.48 2.42
N PRO A 156 -12.98 3.29 1.78
CA PRO A 156 -11.89 2.85 0.89
C PRO A 156 -11.54 3.86 -0.20
N TRP A 157 -12.55 4.57 -0.71
CA TRP A 157 -12.37 5.59 -1.74
C TRP A 157 -11.52 6.77 -1.25
N ALA A 158 -11.72 7.22 -0.02
CA ALA A 158 -10.95 8.33 0.55
C ALA A 158 -9.46 7.99 0.63
N TYR A 159 -9.14 6.75 1.00
CA TYR A 159 -7.78 6.25 1.05
C TYR A 159 -7.14 6.12 -0.35
N SER A 160 -7.87 5.54 -1.32
CA SER A 160 -7.37 5.36 -2.69
C SER A 160 -7.04 6.69 -3.35
N PHE A 161 -7.92 7.69 -3.23
CA PHE A 161 -7.66 9.01 -3.79
C PHE A 161 -6.48 9.71 -3.10
N ALA A 162 -6.35 9.57 -1.78
CA ALA A 162 -5.23 10.15 -1.04
C ALA A 162 -3.90 9.55 -1.53
N GLN A 163 -3.88 8.24 -1.78
CA GLN A 163 -2.68 7.51 -2.20
C GLN A 163 -2.22 7.95 -3.59
N VAL A 164 -3.16 8.09 -4.54
CA VAL A 164 -2.86 8.59 -5.88
C VAL A 164 -2.28 10.00 -5.82
N LEU A 165 -2.91 10.88 -5.02
CA LEU A 165 -2.46 12.26 -4.90
C LEU A 165 -1.04 12.36 -4.33
N LEU A 166 -0.70 11.56 -3.31
CA LEU A 166 0.65 11.54 -2.74
C LEU A 166 1.70 11.11 -3.77
N ILE A 167 1.41 10.09 -4.57
CA ILE A 167 2.32 9.62 -5.63
C ILE A 167 2.55 10.73 -6.66
N THR A 168 1.48 11.41 -7.11
CA THR A 168 1.57 12.52 -8.06
C THR A 168 2.39 13.69 -7.50
N LEU A 169 2.14 14.09 -6.25
CA LEU A 169 2.88 15.18 -5.60
C LEU A 169 4.37 14.85 -5.41
N SER A 170 4.68 13.60 -5.10
CA SER A 170 6.06 13.13 -4.94
C SER A 170 6.82 13.16 -6.27
N PHE A 171 6.16 12.73 -7.35
CA PHE A 171 6.71 12.79 -8.71
C PHE A 171 6.92 14.23 -9.17
N PHE A 172 5.97 15.12 -8.89
CA PHE A 172 6.09 16.55 -9.25
C PHE A 172 7.25 17.22 -8.52
N ARG A 173 7.45 16.93 -7.23
CA ARG A 173 8.62 17.39 -6.47
C ARG A 173 9.93 16.90 -7.07
N TRP A 174 9.98 15.66 -7.54
CA TRP A 174 11.17 15.10 -8.18
C TRP A 174 11.51 15.81 -9.50
N ILE A 175 10.51 16.04 -10.35
CA ILE A 175 10.69 16.81 -11.61
C ILE A 175 11.23 18.21 -11.30
N ILE A 176 10.65 18.92 -10.33
CA ILE A 176 11.13 20.25 -9.95
C ILE A 176 12.60 20.18 -9.47
N SER A 177 12.99 19.16 -8.72
CA SER A 177 14.38 19.00 -8.28
C SER A 177 15.36 18.74 -9.42
N LEU A 178 14.94 17.98 -10.45
CA LEU A 178 15.74 17.78 -11.65
C LEU A 178 15.86 19.07 -12.47
N LEU A 179 14.76 19.81 -12.62
CA LEU A 179 14.74 21.05 -13.37
C LEU A 179 15.64 22.12 -12.73
N HIS A 180 15.70 22.19 -11.39
CA HIS A 180 16.69 23.03 -10.70
C HIS A 180 18.12 22.53 -10.91
N ALA A 181 18.36 21.22 -10.82
CA ALA A 181 19.69 20.65 -11.03
C ALA A 181 20.22 20.89 -12.45
N ASP A 182 19.35 20.84 -13.47
CA ASP A 182 19.68 21.15 -14.86
C ASP A 182 20.00 22.65 -15.05
N VAL A 183 19.29 23.54 -14.36
CA VAL A 183 19.59 24.99 -14.35
C VAL A 183 20.96 25.25 -13.72
N ASP A 184 21.28 24.60 -12.60
CA ASP A 184 22.60 24.72 -11.95
C ASP A 184 23.73 24.14 -12.81
N LEU A 185 23.49 23.02 -13.52
CA LEU A 185 24.48 22.46 -14.47
C LEU A 185 24.72 23.39 -15.66
N SER A 186 23.68 24.06 -16.15
CA SER A 186 23.80 25.02 -17.26
C SER A 186 24.57 26.29 -16.88
N PHE A 187 24.59 26.65 -15.59
CA PHE A 187 25.37 27.75 -15.04
C PHE A 187 26.85 27.38 -14.82
N PHE A 188 27.15 26.11 -14.56
CA PHE A 188 28.52 25.60 -14.37
C PHE A 188 29.27 25.34 -15.70
N TRP A 189 28.54 25.15 -16.81
CA TRP A 189 29.10 24.94 -18.15
C TRP A 189 29.15 26.22 -19.02
N ARG A 190 29.03 27.41 -18.42
CA ARG A 190 29.35 28.72 -19.01
C ARG A 190 30.56 29.33 -18.33
#